data_AF-A0A1F4P4K5-F1
#
_entry.id   AF-A0A1F4P4K5-F1
#
_cell.length_a   1.000
_cell.length_b   1.000
_cell.length_c   1.000
_cell.angle_alpha   90.00
_cell.angle_beta   90.00
_cell.angle_gamma   90.00
#
_symmetry.space_group_name_H-M   'P 1'
#
loop_
_entity.id
_entity.type
_entity.pdbx_description
1 polymer ?
#
loop_
_entity_poly.entity_id
_entity_poly.type
_entity_poly.pdbx_seq_one_letter_code
_entity_poly.pdbx_strand_id
1 'polypeptide(L)' 'MKTFFSLVNFVVGVLSLLIGLGNFLFITNNPAGAIAGAVAMVVGATFIWLATAAMISSARQA' A
#
# COMPACT_ATOMS: atom_id res chain seq x y z
N MET A 1 15.96 9.09 10.45
CA MET A 1 15.20 7.81 10.51
C MET A 1 13.79 7.91 9.94
N LYS A 2 13.04 9.03 10.11
CA LYS A 2 11.68 9.19 9.57
C LYS A 2 11.57 9.00 8.05
N THR A 3 12.54 9.48 7.27
CA THR A 3 12.55 9.35 5.80
C THR A 3 12.70 7.90 5.34
N PHE A 4 13.56 7.12 6.01
CA PHE A 4 13.74 5.70 5.73
C PHE A 4 12.46 4.90 6.04
N PHE A 5 11.83 5.19 7.18
CA PHE A 5 10.53 4.59 7.53
C PHE A 5 9.44 4.93 6.51
N SER A 6 9.36 6.18 6.05
CA SER A 6 8.43 6.59 5.00
C SER A 6 8.71 5.86 3.68
N LEU A 7 9.96 5.75 3.27
CA LEU A 7 10.35 5.06 2.03
C LEU A 7 9.96 3.57 2.05
N VAL A 8 10.21 2.87 3.15
CA VAL A 8 9.84 1.46 3.29
C VAL A 8 8.32 1.29 3.21
N ASN A 9 7.56 2.11 3.93
CA ASN A 9 6.10 2.06 3.88
C ASN A 9 5.55 2.38 2.47
N PHE A 10 6.17 3.31 1.76
CA PHE A 10 5.79 3.63 0.38
C PHE A 10 6.03 2.44 -0.56
N VAL A 11 7.21 1.81 -0.51
CA VAL A 11 7.55 0.65 -1.35
C VAL A 11 6.64 -0.53 -1.05
N VAL A 12 6.45 -0.87 0.23
CA VAL A 12 5.55 -1.96 0.65
C VAL A 12 4.12 -1.68 0.20
N GLY A 13 3.66 -0.43 0.36
CA GLY A 13 2.33 -0.01 -0.04
C GLY A 13 2.08 -0.16 -1.54
N VAL A 14 3.03 0.29 -2.38
CA VAL A 14 2.95 0.16 -3.84
C VAL A 14 2.96 -1.30 -4.29
N LEU A 15 3.86 -2.13 -3.73
CA LEU A 15 3.91 -3.56 -4.05
C LEU A 15 2.61 -4.28 -3.67
N SER A 16 2.06 -3.97 -2.50
CA SER A 16 0.79 -4.56 -2.04
C SER A 16 -0.39 -4.14 -2.93
N LEU A 17 -0.40 -2.90 -3.44
CA LEU A 17 -1.39 -2.46 -4.43
C LEU A 17 -1.26 -3.21 -5.75
N LEU A 18 -0.03 -3.41 -6.26
CA LEU A 18 0.19 -4.11 -7.53
C LEU A 18 -0.21 -5.59 -7.44
N ILE A 19 0.17 -6.26 -6.34
CA ILE A 19 -0.22 -7.66 -6.09
C ILE A 19 -1.74 -7.77 -5.89
N GLY A 20 -2.32 -6.82 -5.15
CA GLY A 20 -3.75 -6.76 -4.91
C GLY A 20 -4.55 -6.56 -6.20
N LEU A 21 -4.13 -5.62 -7.04
CA LEU A 21 -4.72 -5.35 -8.35
C LEU A 21 -4.59 -6.56 -9.29
N GLY A 22 -3.41 -7.19 -9.30
CA GLY A 22 -3.17 -8.42 -10.06
C GLY A 22 -4.15 -9.52 -9.70
N ASN A 23 -4.36 -9.78 -8.41
CA ASN A 23 -5.35 -10.76 -7.96
C ASN A 23 -6.80 -10.34 -8.24
N PHE A 24 -7.11 -9.04 -8.14
CA PHE A 24 -8.45 -8.52 -8.41
C PHE A 24 -8.84 -8.62 -9.89
N LEU A 25 -7.88 -8.50 -10.81
CA LEU A 25 -8.08 -8.69 -12.26
C LEU A 25 -8.58 -10.10 -12.62
N PHE A 26 -8.30 -11.11 -11.79
CA PHE A 26 -8.75 -12.49 -11.99
C PHE A 26 -10.04 -12.84 -11.24
N ILE A 27 -10.84 -11.85 -10.83
CA ILE A 27 -12.07 -12.05 -10.04
C ILE A 27 -13.05 -13.07 -10.62
N THR A 28 -13.16 -13.13 -11.94
CA THR A 28 -14.07 -14.06 -12.64
C THR A 28 -13.59 -15.52 -12.56
N ASN A 29 -12.29 -15.74 -12.41
CA ASN A 29 -11.67 -17.08 -12.40
C ASN A 29 -11.31 -17.54 -10.98
N ASN A 30 -11.07 -16.61 -10.06
CA ASN A 30 -10.72 -16.92 -8.68
C ASN A 30 -11.29 -15.85 -7.71
N PRO A 31 -12.56 -15.95 -7.32
CA PRO A 31 -13.21 -14.97 -6.45
C PRO A 31 -12.56 -14.91 -5.06
N ALA A 32 -12.06 -16.04 -4.53
CA ALA A 32 -11.32 -16.07 -3.28
C ALA A 32 -9.98 -15.29 -3.38
N GLY A 33 -9.25 -15.48 -4.49
CA GLY A 33 -8.05 -14.71 -4.81
C GLY A 33 -8.33 -13.21 -4.94
N ALA A 34 -9.44 -12.83 -5.56
CA ALA A 34 -9.83 -11.43 -5.69
C ALA A 34 -10.19 -10.78 -4.34
N ILE A 35 -10.81 -11.50 -3.41
CA ILE A 35 -11.04 -11.00 -2.05
C ILE A 35 -9.70 -10.77 -1.34
N ALA A 36 -8.77 -11.74 -1.41
CA ALA A 36 -7.43 -11.56 -0.87
C ALA A 36 -6.70 -10.37 -1.52
N GLY A 37 -6.89 -10.19 -2.83
CA GLY A 37 -6.39 -9.05 -3.59
C GLY A 37 -6.95 -7.72 -3.09
N ALA A 38 -8.26 -7.62 -2.89
CA ALA A 38 -8.91 -6.43 -2.37
C ALA A 38 -8.40 -6.06 -0.96
N VAL A 39 -8.23 -7.06 -0.08
CA VAL A 39 -7.63 -6.85 1.26
C VAL A 39 -6.19 -6.34 1.12
N ALA A 40 -5.38 -6.94 0.23
CA ALA A 40 -4.02 -6.48 -0.03
C ALA A 40 -3.97 -5.04 -0.57
N MET A 41 -4.96 -4.61 -1.37
CA MET A 41 -5.07 -3.22 -1.83
C MET A 41 -5.37 -2.26 -0.68
N VAL A 42 -6.28 -2.61 0.24
CA VAL A 42 -6.59 -1.79 1.43
C VAL A 42 -5.38 -1.64 2.34
N VAL A 43 -4.66 -2.73 2.58
CA VAL A 43 -3.41 -2.71 3.34
C VAL A 43 -2.38 -1.83 2.64
N GLY A 44 -2.20 -2.00 1.33
CA GLY A 44 -1.28 -1.19 0.53
C GLY A 44 -1.58 0.31 0.58
N ALA A 45 -2.86 0.70 0.46
CA ALA A 45 -3.30 2.09 0.59
C ALA A 45 -3.00 2.66 1.99
N THR A 46 -3.16 1.85 3.04
CA THR A 46 -2.85 2.25 4.42
C THR A 46 -1.36 2.53 4.62
N PHE A 47 -0.49 1.70 4.02
CA PHE A 47 0.95 1.90 4.05
C PHE A 47 1.38 3.17 3.28
N ILE A 48 0.76 3.47 2.14
CA ILE A 48 1.01 4.72 1.40
C ILE A 48 0.53 5.94 2.20
N TRP A 49 -0.62 5.83 2.87
CA TRP A 49 -1.11 6.88 3.77
C TRP A 49 -0.11 7.17 4.87
N LEU A 50 0.37 6.14 5.57
CA LEU A 50 1.38 6.27 6.62
C LEU A 50 2.68 6.89 6.11
N ALA A 51 3.13 6.49 4.91
CA ALA A 51 4.30 7.07 4.26
C ALA A 51 4.13 8.58 4.00
N THR A 52 2.96 8.97 3.49
CA THR A 52 2.60 10.36 3.19
C THR A 52 2.50 11.20 4.46
N ALA A 53 1.83 10.67 5.49
CA ALA A 53 1.74 11.33 6.78
C ALA A 53 3.12 11.56 7.41
N ALA A 54 4.03 10.59 7.30
CA ALA A 54 5.40 10.73 7.78
C ALA A 54 6.21 11.80 7.02
N MET A 55 5.99 11.94 5.71
CA MET A 55 6.61 13.00 4.90
C MET A 55 6.08 14.40 5.27
N ILE A 56 4.76 14.56 5.33
CA ILE A 56 4.12 15.85 5.65
C ILE A 56 4.48 16.30 7.06
N SER A 57 4.49 15.39 8.02
CA SER A 57 4.91 15.66 9.41
C SER A 57 6.36 16.11 9.50
N SER A 58 7.22 15.61 8.61
CA SER A 58 8.63 16.01 8.55
C SER A 58 8.81 17.38 7.89
N ALA A 59 8.00 17.70 6.87
CA ALA A 59 8.01 19.01 6.21
C ALA A 59 7.47 20.14 7.10
N ARG A 60 6.61 19.84 8.07
CA ARG A 60 6.06 20.81 9.04
C ARG A 60 7.00 21.12 10.21
N GLN A 61 8.07 20.33 10.39
CA GLN A 61 9.07 20.48 11.45
C GLN A 61 10.38 21.13 10.95
N ALA A 62 10.46 21.47 9.66
CA ALA A 62 11.56 22.20 9.03
C ALA A 62 11.17 23.66 8.80
#